data_AF-A0A928V7M6-F1
#
_entry.id   AF-A0A928V7M6-F1
#
_cell.length_a   1.000
_cell.length_b   1.000
_cell.length_c   1.000
_cell.angle_alpha   90.00
_cell.angle_beta   90.00
_cell.angle_gamma   90.00
#
_symmetry.space_group_name_H-M   'P 1'
#
loop_
_entity.id
_entity.type
_entity.pdbx_description
1 polymer ?
#
loop_
_entity_poly.entity_id
_entity_poly.type
_entity_poly.pdbx_seq_one_letter_code
_entity_poly.pdbx_strand_id
1 'polypeptide(L)'
;MSFGFVYERLGSPLGLYLQLKGVQNVVKCVGKRCLPNESATQIHTWLLIDGKMIVDITPDQFRDCDSEIIVGEVSVFHSTFPDIVWRDVSVGNLKRPGRIHYDNFYRAVIASLEVG
;
A
#
# COMPACT_ATOMS: atom_id res chain seq x y z
N MET A 1 -2.09 6.01 20.55
CA MET A 1 -1.15 5.26 19.66
C MET A 1 -1.86 5.14 18.31
N SER A 2 -1.45 5.90 17.29
CA SER A 2 -2.22 6.01 16.03
C SER A 2 -2.01 4.77 15.15
N PHE A 3 -3.09 4.05 14.87
CA PHE A 3 -3.10 2.86 14.01
C PHE A 3 -2.62 3.14 12.57
N GLY A 4 -2.63 4.40 12.11
CA GLY A 4 -2.25 4.78 10.73
C GLY A 4 -0.81 4.44 10.29
N PHE A 5 0.14 4.21 11.22
CA PHE A 5 1.52 3.89 10.83
C PHE A 5 1.75 2.45 10.34
N VAL A 6 0.85 1.51 10.68
CA VAL A 6 0.96 0.10 10.29
C VAL A 6 0.47 -0.08 8.85
N TYR A 7 -0.58 0.64 8.45
CA TYR A 7 -1.26 0.48 7.17
C TYR A 7 -0.52 1.12 5.97
N GLU A 8 0.19 2.24 6.18
CA GLU A 8 1.03 2.90 5.14
C GLU A 8 2.14 1.97 4.57
N ARG A 9 2.32 0.78 5.15
CA ARG A 9 3.45 -0.11 4.91
C ARG A 9 3.04 -1.43 4.26
N LEU A 10 1.75 -1.79 4.22
CA LEU A 10 1.26 -3.07 3.69
C LEU A 10 1.30 -3.16 2.16
N GLY A 11 1.24 -2.02 1.46
CA GLY A 11 1.42 -2.02 0.00
C GLY A 11 2.79 -2.55 -0.43
N SER A 12 3.85 -2.42 0.40
CA SER A 12 5.20 -2.80 -0.03
C SER A 12 5.44 -4.33 -0.03
N PRO A 13 5.03 -5.10 1.00
CA PRO A 13 5.09 -6.57 0.97
C PRO A 13 4.24 -7.20 -0.11
N LEU A 14 2.99 -6.74 -0.26
CA LEU A 14 2.09 -7.27 -1.28
C LEU A 14 2.68 -7.01 -2.68
N GLY A 15 3.23 -5.81 -2.91
CA GLY A 15 3.86 -5.50 -4.19
C GLY A 15 5.06 -6.39 -4.48
N LEU A 16 5.91 -6.66 -3.48
CA LEU A 16 7.06 -7.56 -3.63
C LEU A 16 6.61 -8.99 -3.90
N TYR A 17 5.58 -9.47 -3.20
CA TYR A 17 5.01 -10.79 -3.45
C TYR A 17 4.47 -10.93 -4.88
N LEU A 18 3.75 -9.93 -5.37
CA LEU A 18 3.25 -9.91 -6.74
C LEU A 18 4.39 -9.94 -7.77
N GLN A 19 5.45 -9.15 -7.53
CA GLN A 19 6.66 -9.19 -8.36
C GLN A 19 7.32 -10.58 -8.35
N LEU A 20 7.42 -11.24 -7.19
CA LEU A 20 7.95 -12.61 -7.07
C LEU A 20 7.08 -13.64 -7.83
N LYS A 21 5.76 -13.40 -7.91
CA LYS A 21 4.84 -14.21 -8.72
C LYS A 21 4.82 -13.84 -10.21
N GLY A 22 5.73 -12.97 -10.65
CA GLY A 22 5.90 -12.61 -12.05
C GLY A 22 5.04 -11.44 -12.53
N VAL A 23 4.31 -10.77 -11.63
CA VAL A 23 3.56 -9.56 -11.99
C VAL A 23 4.54 -8.41 -12.22
N GLN A 24 4.49 -7.82 -13.41
CA GLN A 24 5.36 -6.71 -13.81
C GLN A 24 4.72 -5.35 -13.49
N ASN A 25 5.53 -4.29 -13.55
CA ASN A 25 5.08 -2.90 -13.43
C ASN A 25 4.20 -2.60 -12.19
N VAL A 26 4.54 -3.23 -11.07
CA VAL A 26 3.88 -2.98 -9.78
C VAL A 26 4.49 -1.73 -9.14
N VAL A 27 3.68 -0.68 -8.98
CA VAL A 27 4.08 0.55 -8.29
C VAL A 27 3.26 0.76 -7.04
N LYS A 28 3.88 1.32 -6.01
CA LYS A 28 3.18 1.77 -4.81
C LYS A 28 2.72 3.20 -4.99
N CYS A 29 1.46 3.43 -4.68
CA CYS A 29 0.85 4.74 -4.67
C CYS A 29 0.74 5.23 -3.23
N VAL A 30 0.97 6.52 -3.01
CA VAL A 30 0.73 7.18 -1.74
C VAL A 30 -0.18 8.37 -2.03
N GLY A 31 -1.46 8.23 -1.68
CA GLY A 31 -2.46 9.28 -1.82
C GLY A 31 -2.57 10.10 -0.54
N LYS A 32 -2.83 11.39 -0.69
CA LYS A 32 -3.22 12.27 0.41
C LYS A 32 -4.53 12.98 0.10
N ARG A 33 -5.37 13.13 1.11
CA ARG A 33 -6.60 13.93 1.03
C ARG A 33 -6.90 14.62 2.36
N CYS A 34 -7.62 15.73 2.26
CA CYS A 34 -8.20 16.42 3.41
C CYS A 34 -9.72 16.36 3.25
N LEU A 35 -10.42 15.76 4.21
CA LEU A 35 -11.88 15.73 4.20
C LEU A 35 -12.43 17.01 4.86
N PRO A 36 -13.55 17.59 4.39
CA PRO A 36 -14.07 18.86 4.91
C PRO A 36 -14.31 18.89 6.44
N ASN A 37 -14.57 17.73 7.05
CA ASN A 37 -14.87 17.58 8.47
C ASN A 37 -13.72 16.96 9.27
N GLU A 38 -12.51 16.91 8.71
CA GLU A 38 -11.33 16.36 9.37
C GLU A 38 -10.20 17.39 9.39
N SER A 39 -9.62 17.59 10.57
CA SER A 39 -8.47 18.49 10.75
C SER A 39 -7.15 17.85 10.32
N ALA A 40 -7.12 16.53 10.11
CA ALA A 40 -5.93 15.78 9.76
C ALA A 40 -5.94 15.38 8.28
N THR A 41 -4.80 15.53 7.60
CA THR A 41 -4.59 14.93 6.29
C THR A 41 -4.57 13.42 6.42
N GLN A 42 -5.44 12.75 5.68
CA GLN A 42 -5.41 11.30 5.54
C GLN A 42 -4.36 10.91 4.52
N ILE A 43 -3.57 9.90 4.86
CA ILE A 43 -2.56 9.31 3.98
C ILE A 43 -2.95 7.85 3.77
N HIS A 44 -3.00 7.43 2.52
CA HIS A 44 -3.30 6.04 2.16
C HIS A 44 -2.30 5.50 1.16
N THR A 45 -2.11 4.18 1.17
CA THR A 45 -1.23 3.49 0.21
C THR A 45 -1.90 2.29 -0.41
N TRP A 46 -1.79 2.18 -1.72
CA TRP A 46 -2.26 1.04 -2.52
C TRP A 46 -1.24 0.71 -3.61
N LEU A 47 -1.52 -0.34 -4.39
CA LEU A 47 -0.71 -0.71 -5.54
C LEU A 47 -1.42 -0.36 -6.84
N LEU A 48 -0.63 0.05 -7.84
CA LEU A 48 -1.08 0.15 -9.23
C LEU A 48 -0.23 -0.80 -10.07
N ILE A 49 -0.90 -1.62 -10.89
CA ILE A 49 -0.29 -2.60 -11.77
C ILE A 49 -0.54 -2.14 -13.21
N ASP A 50 0.52 -2.10 -14.02
CA ASP A 50 0.50 -1.68 -15.43
C ASP A 50 -0.16 -0.31 -15.66
N GLY A 51 -0.11 0.58 -14.66
CA GLY A 51 -0.71 1.90 -14.74
C GLY A 51 -2.24 1.91 -14.74
N LYS A 52 -2.91 0.77 -14.55
CA LYS A 52 -4.36 0.63 -14.73
C LYS A 52 -5.05 0.00 -13.53
N MET A 53 -4.52 -1.12 -13.03
CA MET A 53 -5.22 -1.93 -12.05
C MET A 53 -4.81 -1.56 -10.63
N ILE A 54 -5.78 -1.04 -9.88
CA ILE A 54 -5.67 -0.76 -8.44
C ILE A 54 -5.77 -2.07 -7.68
N VAL A 55 -4.87 -2.27 -6.73
CA VAL A 55 -4.93 -3.34 -5.72
C VAL A 55 -4.75 -2.73 -4.34
N ASP A 56 -5.80 -2.79 -3.53
CA ASP A 56 -5.84 -2.28 -2.17
C ASP A 56 -6.54 -3.28 -1.26
N ILE A 57 -5.84 -3.69 -0.20
CA ILE A 57 -6.32 -4.68 0.78
C ILE A 57 -6.67 -4.05 2.13
N THR A 58 -6.60 -2.72 2.22
CA THR A 58 -6.96 -1.97 3.43
C THR A 58 -7.78 -0.70 3.13
N PRO A 59 -8.74 -0.69 2.18
CA PRO A 59 -9.58 0.50 2.00
C PRO A 59 -10.50 0.74 3.20
N ASP A 60 -10.96 -0.34 3.84
CA ASP A 60 -11.86 -0.39 4.99
C ASP A 60 -11.31 0.25 6.28
N GLN A 61 -10.01 0.56 6.33
CA GLN A 61 -9.45 1.38 7.41
C GLN A 61 -10.06 2.79 7.42
N PHE A 62 -10.65 3.22 6.30
CA PHE A 62 -11.34 4.48 6.15
C PHE A 62 -12.85 4.28 6.26
N ARG A 63 -13.45 5.04 7.18
CA ARG A 63 -14.89 5.05 7.47
C ARG A 63 -15.81 5.42 6.30
N ASP A 64 -15.25 5.97 5.22
CA ASP A 64 -15.95 6.32 3.99
C ASP A 64 -15.63 5.37 2.82
N CYS A 65 -15.09 4.17 3.13
CA CYS A 65 -14.95 3.09 2.19
C CYS A 65 -15.47 1.77 2.80
N ASP A 66 -16.60 1.28 2.29
CA ASP A 66 -17.22 0.03 2.77
C ASP A 66 -16.60 -1.24 2.15
N SER A 67 -15.59 -1.09 1.30
CA SER A 67 -14.94 -2.21 0.62
C SER A 67 -13.78 -2.74 1.45
N GLU A 68 -13.82 -4.01 1.84
CA GLU A 68 -12.71 -4.70 2.51
C GLU A 68 -11.47 -4.83 1.62
N ILE A 69 -11.68 -5.08 0.33
CA ILE A 69 -10.63 -5.20 -0.68
C ILE A 69 -11.12 -4.54 -1.96
N ILE A 70 -10.25 -3.79 -2.63
CA ILE A 70 -10.49 -3.21 -3.95
C ILE A 70 -9.46 -3.78 -4.93
N VAL A 71 -9.96 -4.44 -5.97
CA VAL A 71 -9.18 -4.84 -7.14
C VAL A 71 -9.94 -4.41 -8.39
N GLY A 72 -9.37 -3.53 -9.20
CA GLY A 72 -10.02 -3.06 -10.42
C GLY A 72 -9.39 -1.81 -11.02
N GLU A 73 -9.88 -1.38 -12.17
CA GLU A 73 -9.32 -0.22 -12.90
C GLU A 73 -9.82 1.13 -12.37
N VAL A 74 -10.99 1.14 -11.74
CA VAL A 74 -11.66 2.36 -11.28
C VAL A 74 -12.10 2.19 -9.83
N SER A 75 -11.89 3.24 -9.03
CA SER A 75 -12.37 3.28 -7.66
C SER A 75 -12.75 4.70 -7.26
N VAL A 76 -14.00 4.88 -6.83
CA VAL A 76 -14.51 6.16 -6.32
C VAL A 76 -13.70 6.59 -5.10
N PHE A 77 -13.40 5.67 -4.18
CA PHE A 77 -12.58 5.94 -3.01
C PHE A 77 -11.20 6.50 -3.39
N HIS A 78 -10.48 5.84 -4.31
CA HIS A 78 -9.16 6.30 -4.74
C HIS A 78 -9.20 7.65 -5.49
N SER A 79 -10.30 7.96 -6.18
CA SER A 79 -10.48 9.25 -6.86
C SER A 79 -10.58 10.45 -5.89
N THR A 80 -10.81 10.19 -4.60
CA THR A 80 -10.85 11.25 -3.58
C THR A 80 -9.47 11.72 -3.09
N PHE A 81 -8.38 11.11 -3.56
CA PHE A 81 -7.01 11.49 -3.22
C PHE A 81 -6.40 12.36 -4.34
N PRO A 82 -6.44 13.70 -4.22
CA PRO A 82 -5.92 14.59 -5.27
C PRO A 82 -4.39 14.55 -5.40
N ASP A 83 -3.69 14.28 -4.30
CA ASP A 83 -2.24 14.31 -4.24
C ASP A 83 -1.67 12.89 -4.21
N ILE A 84 -1.23 12.39 -5.36
CA ILE A 84 -0.71 11.03 -5.49
C ILE A 84 0.80 11.05 -5.80
N VAL A 85 1.56 10.31 -4.99
CA VAL A 85 2.99 10.06 -5.23
C VAL A 85 3.19 8.58 -5.56
N TRP A 86 3.86 8.32 -6.67
CA TRP A 86 4.23 6.99 -7.14
C TRP A 86 5.63 6.62 -6.64
N ARG A 87 5.80 5.38 -6.21
CA ARG A 87 7.09 4.85 -5.75
C ARG A 87 7.28 3.43 -6.23
N ASP A 88 8.49 3.12 -6.68
CA ASP A 88 8.83 1.75 -7.02
C ASP A 88 8.71 0.83 -5.80
N VAL A 89 8.20 -0.37 -6.05
CA VAL A 89 8.25 -1.44 -5.07
C VAL A 89 9.66 -2.03 -5.11
N SER A 90 10.41 -1.85 -4.02
CA SER A 90 11.75 -2.42 -3.87
C SER A 90 12.06 -2.71 -2.41
N VAL A 91 12.90 -3.72 -2.18
CA VAL A 91 13.40 -4.07 -0.83
C VAL A 91 14.19 -2.90 -0.21
N GLY A 92 14.86 -2.08 -1.03
CA GLY A 92 15.55 -0.86 -0.59
C GLY A 92 14.60 0.15 0.08
N ASN A 93 13.36 0.24 -0.39
CA ASN A 93 12.34 1.14 0.17
C ASN A 93 11.77 0.65 1.52
N LEU A 94 12.12 -0.56 1.97
CA LEU A 94 11.79 -1.08 3.29
C LEU A 94 12.79 -0.64 4.38
N LYS A 95 14.00 -0.23 3.98
CA LYS A 95 15.13 0.07 4.88
C LYS A 95 15.17 1.57 5.25
N ARG A 96 14.33 1.99 6.19
CA ARG A 96 14.47 3.33 6.84
C ARG A 96 14.84 3.20 8.33
N PRO A 97 15.67 4.10 8.90
CA PRO A 97 16.12 4.02 10.29
C PRO A 97 14.94 4.02 11.28
N GLY A 98 14.99 3.15 12.29
CA GLY A 98 13.92 2.94 13.30
C GLY A 98 13.06 1.67 13.11
N ARG A 99 13.48 0.72 12.28
CA ARG A 99 12.61 -0.40 11.82
C ARG A 99 13.26 -1.80 11.76
N ILE A 100 14.03 -2.21 12.78
CA ILE A 100 14.61 -3.57 12.84
C ILE A 100 13.53 -4.67 12.80
N HIS A 101 12.39 -4.45 13.48
CA HIS A 101 11.29 -5.43 13.50
C HIS A 101 10.60 -5.62 12.15
N TYR A 102 10.52 -4.59 11.32
CA TYR A 102 9.88 -4.68 10.01
C TYR A 102 10.80 -5.36 8.99
N ASP A 103 12.11 -5.06 8.97
CA ASP A 103 13.06 -5.77 8.10
C ASP A 103 13.06 -7.27 8.40
N ASN A 104 13.03 -7.65 9.69
CA ASN A 104 12.92 -9.05 10.10
C ASN A 104 11.59 -9.69 9.67
N PHE A 105 10.46 -9.00 9.83
CA PHE A 105 9.17 -9.47 9.34
C PHE A 105 9.17 -9.65 7.81
N TYR A 106 9.71 -8.69 7.06
CA TYR A 106 9.77 -8.74 5.60
C TYR A 106 10.68 -9.87 5.10
N ARG A 107 11.82 -10.10 5.75
CA ARG A 107 12.70 -11.24 5.46
C ARG A 107 12.01 -12.56 5.73
N ALA A 108 11.28 -12.67 6.85
CA ALA A 108 10.55 -13.88 7.19
C ALA A 108 9.44 -14.19 6.16
N VAL A 109 8.65 -13.19 5.76
CA VAL A 109 7.60 -13.36 4.74
C VAL A 109 8.22 -13.77 3.40
N ILE A 110 9.26 -13.09 2.93
CA ILE A 110 9.93 -13.45 1.67
C ILE A 110 10.50 -14.87 1.74
N ALA A 111 11.20 -15.23 2.81
CA ALA A 111 11.74 -16.57 2.99
C ALA A 111 10.62 -17.64 2.98
N SER A 112 9.46 -17.38 3.58
CA SER A 112 8.32 -18.29 3.52
C SER A 112 7.70 -18.43 2.13
N LEU A 113 7.88 -17.45 1.25
CA LEU A 113 7.37 -17.46 -0.13
C LEU A 113 8.30 -18.17 -1.12
N GLU A 114 9.59 -18.32 -0.79
CA GLU A 114 10.61 -19.01 -1.60
C GLU A 114 10.65 -20.53 -1.36
N VAL A 115 10.03 -21.03 -0.29
CA VAL A 115 10.03 -22.45 0.10
C VAL A 115 8.77 -23.20 -0.42
N GLY A 116 7.96 -22.56 -1.26
CA GLY A 116 6.72 -23.11 -1.82
C GLY A 116 6.79 -23.41 -3.31
#